data_AF-A0A1F5BZ88-F1
#
_entry.id   AF-A0A1F5BZ88-F1
#
_cell.length_a   1.000
_cell.length_b   1.000
_cell.length_c   1.000
_cell.angle_alpha   90.00
_cell.angle_beta   90.00
_cell.angle_gamma   90.00
#
_symmetry.space_group_name_H-M   'P 1'
#
loop_
_entity.id
_entity.type
_entity.pdbx_description
1 polymer ?
#
loop_
_entity_poly.entity_id
_entity_poly.type
_entity_poly.pdbx_seq_one_letter_code
_entity_poly.pdbx_strand_id
1 'polypeptide(L)' 'MAKDYNENTKLSEVLNSPEASKIIAKYELPCMHCAMAAYEAEILTLGQISKIYGINIDGLLKELNEIP' A
#
# COMPACT_ATOMS: atom_id res chain seq x y z
N MET A 1 5.58 -3.25 -18.69
CA MET A 1 6.14 -2.04 -18.05
C MET A 1 5.94 -2.27 -16.57
N ALA A 2 6.99 -2.68 -15.85
CA ALA A 2 6.88 -2.87 -14.40
C ALA A 2 6.44 -1.53 -13.80
N LYS A 3 5.31 -1.52 -13.09
CA LYS A 3 4.86 -0.32 -12.39
C LYS A 3 5.76 -0.21 -11.16
N ASP A 4 6.78 0.63 -11.23
CA ASP A 4 7.65 0.91 -10.09
C ASP A 4 6.85 1.61 -8.98
N TYR A 5 6.32 0.82 -8.03
CA TYR A 5 5.68 1.33 -6.83
C TYR A 5 6.74 2.06 -6.00
N ASN A 6 6.40 3.25 -5.52
CA ASN A 6 7.28 4.09 -4.69
C ASN A 6 6.52 4.75 -3.55
N GLU A 7 7.21 5.45 -2.67
CA GLU A 7 6.60 6.07 -1.49
C GLU A 7 5.51 7.10 -1.81
N ASN A 8 5.53 7.69 -3.02
CA ASN A 8 4.54 8.65 -3.49
C ASN A 8 3.36 7.98 -4.19
N THR A 9 3.41 6.66 -4.41
CA THR A 9 2.28 5.92 -4.98
C THR A 9 1.12 5.95 -4.00
N LYS A 10 -0.08 6.26 -4.49
CA LYS A 10 -1.31 6.22 -3.70
C LYS A 10 -1.65 4.78 -3.34
N LEU A 11 -2.15 4.56 -2.13
CA LEU A 11 -2.58 3.23 -1.72
C LEU A 11 -3.72 2.70 -2.62
N SER A 12 -4.62 3.57 -3.09
CA SER A 12 -5.69 3.19 -4.02
C SER A 12 -5.17 2.60 -5.34
N GLU A 13 -4.04 3.08 -5.86
CA GLU A 13 -3.40 2.50 -7.04
C GLU A 13 -2.88 1.09 -6.79
N VAL A 14 -2.42 0.83 -5.57
CA VAL A 14 -1.95 -0.49 -5.15
C VAL A 14 -3.13 -1.44 -4.89
N LEU A 15 -4.20 -0.94 -4.27
CA LEU A 15 -5.41 -1.72 -4.02
C LEU A 15 -6.17 -2.10 -5.30
N ASN A 16 -6.01 -1.34 -6.40
CA ASN A 16 -6.52 -1.71 -7.72
C ASN A 16 -5.92 -3.02 -8.24
N SER A 17 -4.72 -3.39 -7.78
CA SER A 17 -4.05 -4.63 -8.15
C SER A 17 -4.34 -5.70 -7.09
N PRO A 18 -5.05 -6.80 -7.43
CA PRO A 18 -5.43 -7.82 -6.45
C PRO A 18 -4.23 -8.52 -5.81
N GLU A 19 -3.11 -8.63 -6.52
CA GLU A 19 -1.87 -9.20 -5.99
C GLU A 19 -1.21 -8.26 -4.97
N ALA A 20 -1.12 -6.98 -5.31
CA ALA A 20 -0.54 -5.96 -4.46
C ALA A 20 -1.39 -5.69 -3.20
N SER A 21 -2.72 -5.73 -3.34
CA SER A 21 -3.66 -5.68 -2.23
C SER A 21 -3.43 -6.81 -1.22
N LYS A 22 -3.12 -8.03 -1.68
CA LYS A 22 -2.76 -9.15 -0.78
C LYS A 22 -1.45 -8.90 -0.04
N ILE A 23 -0.44 -8.31 -0.69
CA ILE A 23 0.82 -7.97 -0.04
C ILE A 23 0.56 -6.95 1.07
N ILE A 24 -0.12 -5.85 0.75
CA ILE A 24 -0.51 -4.81 1.71
C ILE A 24 -1.33 -5.36 2.87
N ALA A 25 -2.23 -6.30 2.61
CA ALA A 25 -3.01 -6.98 3.65
C ALA A 25 -2.15 -7.77 4.66
N LYS A 26 -0.95 -8.22 4.27
CA LYS A 26 -0.01 -8.89 5.19
C LYS A 26 0.64 -7.92 6.18
N TYR A 27 0.75 -6.63 5.83
CA TYR A 27 1.43 -5.62 6.65
C TYR A 27 0.54 -5.05 7.77
N GLU A 28 -0.45 -5.82 8.23
CA GLU A 28 -1.31 -5.53 9.39
C GLU A 28 -1.90 -4.11 9.42
N LEU A 29 -2.32 -3.59 8.26
CA LEU A 29 -3.04 -2.32 8.20
C LEU A 29 -4.35 -2.43 8.99
N PRO A 30 -4.51 -1.64 10.07
CA PRO A 30 -5.72 -1.71 10.86
C PRO A 30 -6.90 -1.25 10.01
N CYS A 31 -7.95 -2.07 10.00
CA CYS A 31 -9.27 -1.70 9.47
C CYS A 31 -9.37 -1.41 7.96
N MET A 32 -8.72 -2.21 7.08
CA MET A 32 -8.94 -2.12 5.62
C MET A 32 -10.41 -2.22 5.14
N HIS A 33 -11.32 -2.68 6.00
CA HIS A 33 -12.77 -2.72 5.74
C HIS A 33 -13.55 -1.51 6.29
N CYS A 34 -12.90 -0.55 6.94
CA CYS A 34 -13.56 0.64 7.47
C CYS A 34 -13.61 1.74 6.41
N ALA A 35 -14.68 2.54 6.41
CA ALA A 35 -14.84 3.66 5.48
C ALA A 35 -13.66 4.65 5.55
N MET A 36 -13.03 4.78 6.71
CA MET A 36 -11.87 5.63 6.92
C MET A 36 -10.61 5.13 6.18
N ALA A 37 -10.38 3.81 6.14
CA ALA A 37 -9.26 3.23 5.41
C ALA A 37 -9.40 3.37 3.89
N ALA A 38 -10.62 3.29 3.36
CA ALA A 38 -10.88 3.55 1.94
C ALA A 38 -10.58 5.02 1.58
N TYR A 39 -10.99 5.95 2.45
CA TYR A 39 -10.70 7.38 2.29
C TYR A 39 -9.20 7.68 2.40
N GLU A 40 -8.53 7.12 3.41
CA GLU A 40 -7.08 7.18 3.57
C GLU A 40 -6.36 6.59 2.36
N ALA A 41 -6.87 5.52 1.76
CA ALA A 41 -6.25 4.92 0.59
C ALA A 41 -6.27 5.83 -0.65
N GLU A 42 -7.29 6.67 -0.81
CA GLU A 42 -7.40 7.60 -1.94
C GLU A 42 -6.53 8.86 -1.78
N ILE A 43 -6.24 9.24 -0.54
CA ILE A 43 -5.59 10.51 -0.20
C ILE A 43 -4.14 10.31 0.20
N LEU A 44 -3.87 9.27 0.99
CA LEU A 44 -2.55 8.97 1.51
C LEU A 44 -1.75 8.11 0.53
N THR A 45 -0.46 8.39 0.55
CA THR A 45 0.56 7.63 -0.18
C THR A 45 1.11 6.49 0.67
N LEU A 46 1.74 5.50 0.02
CA LEU A 46 2.38 4.39 0.73
C LEU A 46 3.37 4.86 1.79
N GLY A 47 4.16 5.90 1.50
CA GLY A 47 5.12 6.47 2.44
C GLY A 47 4.45 7.08 3.66
N GLN A 48 3.33 7.76 3.48
CA GLN A 48 2.57 8.35 4.59
C GLN A 48 1.92 7.29 5.47
N ILE A 49 1.25 6.32 4.85
CA ILE A 49 0.61 5.20 5.55
C ILE A 49 1.68 4.41 6.31
N SER A 50 2.83 4.16 5.69
CA SER A 50 3.91 3.45 6.35
C SER A 50 4.47 4.20 7.55
N LYS A 51 4.53 5.53 7.50
CA LYS A 51 4.92 6.36 8.67
C LYS A 51 3.85 6.37 9.76
N ILE A 52 2.57 6.44 9.39
CA ILE A 52 1.45 6.50 10.34
C ILE A 52 1.32 5.19 11.12
N TYR A 53 1.39 4.06 10.42
CA TYR A 53 1.21 2.74 11.01
C TYR A 53 2.54 2.06 11.39
N GLY A 54 3.69 2.69 11.13
CA GLY A 54 5.00 2.11 11.41
C GLY A 54 5.35 0.91 10.54
N ILE A 55 4.82 0.86 9.32
CA ILE A 55 5.10 -0.20 8.35
C ILE A 55 6.48 0.05 7.72
N ASN A 56 7.20 -1.05 7.44
CA ASN A 56 8.47 -0.97 6.73
C ASN A 56 8.22 -0.72 5.23
N ILE A 57 8.30 0.55 4.84
CA ILE A 57 8.10 1.00 3.45
C ILE A 57 9.06 0.31 2.48
N ASP A 58 10.34 0.15 2.83
CA ASP A 58 11.34 -0.49 1.95
C ASP A 58 11.00 -1.95 1.67
N GLY A 59 10.60 -2.70 2.70
CA GLY A 59 10.16 -4.09 2.54
C GLY A 59 8.89 -4.20 1.70
N LEU A 60 7.92 -3.32 1.96
CA LEU A 60 6.67 -3.27 1.22
C LEU A 60 6.90 -2.95 -0.26
N LEU A 61 7.67 -1.91 -0.56
CA LEU A 61 7.97 -1.51 -1.94
C LEU A 61 8.73 -2.60 -2.68
N LYS A 62 9.64 -3.31 -2.01
CA LYS A 62 10.36 -4.42 -2.60
C LYS A 62 9.41 -5.56 -2.99
N GLU A 63 8.55 -6.00 -2.08
CA GLU A 63 7.56 -7.04 -2.37
C GLU A 63 6.57 -6.60 -3.46
N LEU A 64 6.14 -5.33 -3.47
CA LEU A 64 5.25 -4.79 -4.49
C LEU A 64 5.87 -4.76 -5.89
N ASN A 65 7.16 -4.44 -5.99
CA ASN A 65 7.90 -4.43 -7.24
C ASN A 65 8.39 -5.82 -7.68
N GLU A 66 8.33 -6.82 -6.80
CA GLU A 66 8.53 -8.23 -7.16
C GLU A 66 7.30 -8.87 -7.83
N ILE A 67 6.15 -8.18 -7.86
CA ILE A 67 4.98 -8.64 -8.63
C ILE A 67 5.28 -8.48 -10.14
N PRO A 68 5.12 -9.55 -10.94
CA PRO A 68 5.45 -9.56 -12.38
C PRO A 68 4.53 -8.71 -13.27
#